data_AF-A0A0C2SLW6-F1
#
_entry.id   AF-A0A0C2SLW6-F1
#
_cell.length_a   1.000
_cell.length_b   1.000
_cell.length_c   1.000
_cell.angle_alpha   90.00
_cell.angle_beta   90.00
_cell.angle_gamma   90.00
#
_symmetry.space_group_name_H-M   'P 1'
#
loop_
_entity.id
_entity.type
_entity.pdbx_description
1 polymer ?
#
loop_
_entity_poly.entity_id
_entity_poly.type
_entity_poly.pdbx_seq_one_letter_code
_entity_poly.pdbx_strand_id
1 'polypeptide(L)'
;RWARLSLPNGQIARCAWKEIENNLSRISRNVKFQLDGFTYFAEVQYFFRVKIGEESDSDSDSDSNSEDSGWYNLAMVSVYSDAIQNHLDDSFGTLRVVEYEGKGLLEVIDAKSICAVVAMVPFIL
;
A
#
# COMPACT_ATOMS: atom_id res chain seq x y z
N ARG A 1 15.97 -0.04 6.45
CA ARG A 1 15.75 -1.07 5.39
C ARG A 1 14.25 -1.44 5.47
N TRP A 2 13.53 -1.67 4.35
CA TRP A 2 12.05 -1.82 4.26
C TRP A 2 11.17 -0.55 4.34
N ALA A 3 11.74 0.63 4.13
CA ALA A 3 10.99 1.90 4.12
C ALA A 3 10.52 2.35 2.73
N ARG A 4 10.91 1.61 1.68
CA ARG A 4 10.81 2.02 0.28
C ARG A 4 10.46 0.81 -0.58
N LEU A 5 9.54 1.01 -1.50
CA LEU A 5 9.15 0.05 -2.54
C LEU A 5 9.27 0.74 -3.90
N SER A 6 10.02 0.16 -4.82
CA SER A 6 10.09 0.64 -6.20
C SER A 6 8.90 0.11 -6.97
N LEU A 7 8.16 0.99 -7.64
CA LEU A 7 7.03 0.62 -8.48
C LEU A 7 7.45 0.48 -9.95
N PRO A 8 6.73 -0.30 -10.77
CA PRO A 8 7.06 -0.47 -12.20
C PRO A 8 7.07 0.84 -13.00
N ASN A 9 6.32 1.85 -12.55
CA ASN A 9 6.26 3.17 -13.18
C ASN A 9 7.43 4.10 -12.76
N GLY A 10 8.45 3.58 -12.07
CA GLY A 10 9.62 4.33 -11.62
C GLY A 10 9.40 5.17 -10.35
N GLN A 11 8.19 5.23 -9.81
CA GLN A 11 7.92 5.87 -8.53
C GLN A 11 8.48 5.04 -7.37
N ILE A 12 8.77 5.70 -6.25
CA ILE A 12 9.18 5.04 -5.01
C ILE A 12 8.11 5.31 -3.95
N ALA A 13 7.33 4.28 -3.62
CA ALA A 13 6.42 4.31 -2.49
C ALA A 13 7.20 4.21 -1.17
N ARG A 14 6.75 4.93 -0.17
CA ARG A 14 7.36 4.99 1.17
C ARG A 14 6.32 4.64 2.24
N CYS A 15 6.74 4.53 3.49
CA CYS A 15 5.86 4.15 4.59
C CYS A 15 5.94 5.09 5.80
N ALA A 16 4.86 5.15 6.56
CA ALA A 16 4.72 5.98 7.75
C ALA A 16 5.75 5.66 8.83
N TRP A 17 6.03 4.38 9.13
CA TRP A 17 6.94 3.97 10.21
C TRP A 17 8.27 4.74 10.15
N LYS A 18 8.92 4.77 9.00
CA LYS A 18 10.24 5.42 8.89
C LYS A 18 10.18 6.90 8.57
N GLU A 19 9.10 7.43 8.01
CA GLU A 19 9.02 8.86 7.71
C GLU A 19 8.57 9.69 8.91
N ILE A 20 7.61 9.19 9.70
CA ILE A 20 7.16 9.86 10.93
C ILE A 20 8.29 9.92 11.94
N GLU A 21 9.03 8.82 12.14
CA GLU A 21 10.20 8.77 13.03
C GLU A 21 11.27 9.81 12.66
N ASN A 22 11.40 10.15 11.37
CA ASN A 22 12.37 11.11 10.86
C ASN A 22 11.78 12.52 10.65
N ASN A 23 10.55 12.78 11.11
CA ASN A 23 9.82 14.05 10.90
C ASN A 23 9.77 14.49 9.43
N LEU A 24 9.65 13.53 8.51
CA LEU A 24 9.54 13.79 7.08
C LEU A 24 8.07 13.85 6.67
N SER A 25 7.60 15.02 6.24
CA SER A 25 6.23 15.24 5.77
C SER A 25 5.99 14.80 4.32
N ARG A 26 6.72 13.79 3.83
CA ARG A 26 6.68 13.43 2.42
C ARG A 26 5.32 12.79 2.08
N ILE A 27 4.77 13.21 0.95
CA ILE A 27 3.48 12.74 0.42
C ILE A 27 3.55 11.34 -0.20
N SER A 28 4.76 10.79 -0.36
CA SER A 28 5.00 9.52 -1.06
C SER A 28 4.60 8.26 -0.30
N ARG A 29 3.87 8.41 0.81
CA ARG A 29 3.27 7.32 1.60
C ARG A 29 1.89 6.93 1.10
N ASN A 30 1.24 7.83 0.38
CA ASN A 30 -0.10 7.60 -0.12
C ASN A 30 -0.02 6.90 -1.46
N VAL A 31 -0.80 5.84 -1.60
CA VAL A 31 -0.77 4.95 -2.74
C VAL A 31 -2.17 4.74 -3.29
N LYS A 32 -2.21 4.52 -4.60
CA LYS A 32 -3.35 3.95 -5.31
C LYS A 32 -3.07 2.46 -5.52
N PHE A 33 -4.00 1.59 -5.13
CA PHE A 33 -3.88 0.14 -5.33
C PHE A 33 -5.16 -0.44 -5.92
N GLN A 34 -5.05 -1.65 -6.47
CA GLN A 34 -6.18 -2.41 -7.02
C GLN A 34 -6.49 -3.61 -6.13
N LEU A 35 -7.77 -3.81 -5.84
CA LEU A 35 -8.26 -5.01 -5.14
C LEU A 35 -9.57 -5.43 -5.80
N ASP A 36 -9.65 -6.67 -6.26
CA ASP A 36 -10.82 -7.26 -6.91
C ASP A 36 -11.41 -6.40 -8.07
N GLY A 37 -10.53 -5.73 -8.82
CA GLY A 37 -10.91 -4.85 -9.94
C GLY A 37 -11.33 -3.43 -9.54
N PHE A 38 -11.34 -3.11 -8.25
CA PHE A 38 -11.67 -1.79 -7.74
C PHE A 38 -10.41 -1.00 -7.35
N THR A 39 -10.51 0.32 -7.50
CA THR A 39 -9.41 1.25 -7.16
C THR A 39 -9.61 1.84 -5.78
N TYR A 40 -8.59 1.68 -4.94
CA TYR A 40 -8.56 2.21 -3.59
C TYR A 40 -7.36 3.12 -3.37
N PHE A 41 -7.45 3.94 -2.33
CA PHE A 41 -6.40 4.84 -1.90
C PHE A 41 -6.09 4.56 -0.44
N ALA A 42 -4.81 4.57 -0.08
CA ALA A 42 -4.40 4.33 1.30
C ALA A 42 -3.06 4.98 1.63
N GLU A 43 -2.79 5.19 2.91
CA GLU A 43 -1.44 5.50 3.41
C GLU A 43 -0.73 4.21 3.84
N VAL A 44 0.44 3.94 3.27
CA VAL A 44 1.27 2.80 3.67
C VAL A 44 1.86 3.02 5.06
N GLN A 45 1.56 2.11 5.99
CA GLN A 45 2.09 2.13 7.35
C GLN A 45 3.49 1.50 7.40
N TYR A 46 3.64 0.30 6.82
CA TYR A 46 4.93 -0.39 6.66
C TYR A 46 4.84 -1.51 5.62
N PHE A 47 6.00 -1.90 5.09
CA PHE A 47 6.16 -3.07 4.22
C PHE A 47 6.75 -4.24 5.02
N PHE A 48 6.34 -5.46 4.70
CA PHE A 48 6.84 -6.66 5.37
C PHE A 48 6.79 -7.88 4.44
N ARG A 49 7.47 -8.95 4.84
CA ARG A 49 7.42 -10.25 4.14
C ARG A 49 6.96 -11.33 5.09
N VAL A 50 6.11 -12.23 4.61
CA VAL A 50 5.62 -13.39 5.39
C VAL A 50 5.85 -14.64 4.57
N LYS A 51 6.32 -15.72 5.20
CA LYS A 51 6.33 -17.05 4.60
C LYS A 51 5.03 -17.75 4.97
N ILE A 52 4.26 -18.21 3.98
CA ILE A 52 3.01 -18.96 4.21
C ILE A 52 3.20 -20.33 3.56
N GLY A 53 3.26 -21.38 4.39
CA GLY A 53 3.54 -22.77 4.02
C GLY A 53 4.19 -23.53 5.18
N GLU A 54 3.94 -24.83 5.29
CA GLU A 54 4.34 -25.67 6.43
C GLU A 54 5.86 -25.98 6.43
N GLU A 55 6.46 -25.97 7.62
CA GLU A 55 7.74 -26.60 7.90
C GLU A 55 7.57 -28.13 7.81
N SER A 56 7.55 -28.68 6.60
CA SER A 56 7.90 -30.08 6.42
C SER A 56 9.42 -30.16 6.27
N ASP A 57 10.09 -30.30 7.42
CA ASP A 57 11.46 -30.80 7.52
C ASP A 57 11.52 -32.17 6.82
N SER A 58 11.78 -32.15 5.52
CA SER A 58 12.15 -33.33 4.77
C SER A 58 13.31 -32.95 3.86
N ASP A 59 14.49 -33.28 4.36
CA ASP A 59 15.74 -33.37 3.63
C ASP A 59 15.51 -34.11 2.30
N SER A 60 15.28 -33.37 1.24
CA SER A 60 15.21 -33.90 -0.11
C SER A 60 15.86 -32.89 -1.03
N ASP A 61 17.12 -33.16 -1.33
CA ASP A 61 17.87 -32.57 -2.44
C ASP A 61 17.03 -32.68 -3.71
N SER A 62 16.27 -31.64 -4.02
CA SER A 62 15.65 -31.45 -5.32
C SER A 62 16.03 -30.10 -5.85
N ASP A 63 17.04 -30.16 -6.70
CA ASP A 63 17.46 -29.15 -7.65
C ASP A 63 16.24 -28.76 -8.50
N SER A 64 15.59 -27.67 -8.12
CA SER A 64 14.44 -27.10 -8.84
C SER A 64 14.48 -25.59 -8.72
N ASN A 65 14.95 -24.97 -9.81
CA ASN A 65 14.85 -23.54 -10.08
C ASN A 65 13.38 -23.10 -10.14
N SER A 66 12.69 -23.03 -8.99
CA SER A 66 11.41 -22.36 -8.84
C SER A 66 11.64 -21.08 -8.03
N GLU A 67 11.53 -19.96 -8.71
CA GLU A 67 11.67 -18.65 -8.10
C GLU A 67 10.52 -18.42 -7.10
N ASP A 68 10.87 -18.09 -5.85
CA ASP A 68 9.97 -17.63 -4.77
C ASP A 68 9.16 -18.72 -4.02
N SER A 69 9.89 -19.55 -3.27
CA SER A 69 9.37 -20.49 -2.27
C SER A 69 8.58 -19.78 -1.13
N GLY A 70 7.27 -19.64 -1.30
CA GLY A 70 6.30 -19.37 -0.22
C GLY A 70 6.36 -18.01 0.47
N TRP A 71 7.19 -17.06 0.00
CA TRP A 71 7.28 -15.71 0.56
C TRP A 71 6.33 -14.73 -0.13
N TYR A 72 5.55 -14.02 0.67
CA TYR A 72 4.64 -12.96 0.23
C TYR A 72 5.21 -11.61 0.62
N ASN A 73 5.22 -10.67 -0.33
CA ASN A 73 5.61 -9.28 -0.09
C ASN A 73 4.33 -8.47 0.15
N LEU A 74 4.17 -7.96 1.35
CA LEU A 74 2.91 -7.36 1.81
C LEU A 74 3.13 -5.91 2.26
N ALA A 75 2.05 -5.14 2.25
CA ALA A 75 1.99 -3.82 2.84
C ALA A 75 0.84 -3.73 3.84
N MET A 76 1.12 -3.18 5.02
CA MET A 76 0.09 -2.73 5.94
C MET A 76 -0.30 -1.32 5.53
N VAL A 77 -1.58 -1.09 5.26
CA VAL A 77 -2.09 0.20 4.77
C VAL A 77 -3.25 0.68 5.62
N SER A 78 -3.37 2.00 5.75
CA SER A 78 -4.55 2.69 6.30
C SER A 78 -5.39 3.17 5.13
N VAL A 79 -6.53 2.52 4.89
CA VAL A 79 -7.38 2.80 3.72
C VAL A 79 -8.17 4.09 3.97
N TYR A 80 -8.18 4.99 2.98
CA TYR A 80 -9.03 6.18 3.02
C TYR A 80 -10.49 5.78 2.81
N SER A 81 -11.42 6.57 3.33
CA SER A 81 -12.85 6.36 3.11
C SER A 81 -13.22 6.38 1.61
N ASP A 82 -14.46 5.99 1.32
CA ASP A 82 -15.06 6.30 0.03
C ASP A 82 -15.14 7.82 -0.21
N ALA A 83 -15.20 8.18 -1.49
CA ALA A 83 -15.33 9.56 -1.92
C ALA A 83 -16.67 10.14 -1.45
N ILE A 84 -16.65 11.35 -0.89
CA ILE A 84 -17.89 12.07 -0.59
C ILE A 84 -18.55 12.46 -1.93
N GLN A 85 -19.70 11.86 -2.22
CA GLN A 85 -20.28 11.83 -3.57
C GLN A 85 -20.63 13.22 -4.11
N ASN A 86 -21.16 14.14 -3.29
CA ASN A 86 -21.51 15.50 -3.70
C ASN A 86 -20.32 16.26 -4.30
N HIS A 87 -19.14 16.19 -3.67
CA HIS A 87 -17.92 16.85 -4.17
C HIS A 87 -17.44 16.24 -5.48
N LEU A 88 -17.59 14.92 -5.62
CA LEU A 88 -17.22 14.22 -6.84
C LEU A 88 -18.16 14.61 -7.99
N ASP A 89 -19.46 14.69 -7.74
CA ASP A 89 -20.47 15.07 -8.74
C ASP A 89 -20.32 16.53 -9.17
N ASP A 90 -20.22 17.46 -8.21
CA ASP A 90 -20.08 18.89 -8.46
C ASP A 90 -18.79 19.22 -9.25
N SER A 91 -17.77 18.37 -9.13
CA SER A 91 -16.50 18.51 -9.84
C SER A 91 -16.40 17.66 -11.11
N PHE A 92 -17.49 17.03 -11.56
CA PHE A 92 -17.51 16.12 -12.71
C PHE A 92 -16.45 15.02 -12.62
N GLY A 93 -16.23 14.46 -11.43
CA GLY A 93 -15.25 13.41 -11.17
C GLY A 93 -13.80 13.90 -10.98
N THR A 94 -13.57 15.21 -10.91
CA THR A 94 -12.21 15.78 -10.81
C THR A 94 -11.68 15.79 -9.38
N LEU A 95 -12.53 16.08 -8.40
CA LEU A 95 -12.15 16.20 -6.98
C LEU A 95 -12.71 15.03 -6.18
N ARG A 96 -11.80 14.20 -5.65
CA ARG A 96 -12.13 13.15 -4.69
C ARG A 96 -11.75 13.60 -3.28
N VAL A 97 -12.75 13.96 -2.48
CA VAL A 97 -12.59 14.24 -1.04
C VAL A 97 -12.85 12.95 -0.28
N VAL A 98 -11.94 12.60 0.63
CA VAL A 98 -11.99 11.39 1.45
C VAL A 98 -11.53 11.70 2.86
N GLU A 99 -11.99 10.90 3.81
CA GLU A 99 -11.58 10.99 5.21
C GLU A 99 -10.41 10.04 5.49
N TYR A 100 -9.50 10.49 6.36
CA TYR A 100 -8.39 9.68 6.85
C TYR A 100 -8.69 9.22 8.28
N GLU A 101 -9.01 7.94 8.43
CA GLU A 101 -9.34 7.37 9.73
C GLU A 101 -8.11 6.83 10.49
N GLY A 102 -6.91 6.96 9.90
CA GLY A 102 -5.67 6.50 10.51
C GLY A 102 -5.72 5.00 10.82
N LYS A 103 -5.81 4.64 12.11
CA LYS A 103 -5.83 3.23 12.52
C LYS A 103 -7.21 2.57 12.46
N GLY A 104 -8.26 3.31 12.06
CA GLY A 104 -9.63 2.79 11.98
C GLY A 104 -9.83 1.72 10.90
N LEU A 105 -9.11 1.83 9.78
CA LEU A 105 -9.24 0.96 8.60
C LEU A 105 -7.87 0.44 8.16
N LEU A 106 -7.30 -0.47 8.95
CA LEU A 106 -6.03 -1.13 8.61
C LEU A 106 -6.27 -2.40 7.81
N GLU A 107 -5.60 -2.51 6.66
CA GLU A 107 -5.66 -3.67 5.79
C GLU A 107 -4.27 -4.15 5.37
N VAL A 108 -4.16 -5.46 5.14
CA VAL A 108 -2.97 -6.07 4.56
C VAL A 108 -3.24 -6.32 3.08
N ILE A 109 -2.39 -5.76 2.22
CA ILE A 109 -2.47 -5.93 0.77
C ILE A 109 -1.20 -6.56 0.22
N ASP A 110 -1.30 -7.24 -0.92
CA ASP A 110 -0.11 -7.59 -1.71
C ASP A 110 0.59 -6.28 -2.15
N ALA A 111 1.88 -6.16 -1.87
CA ALA A 111 2.65 -4.98 -2.27
C ALA A 111 2.64 -4.77 -3.80
N LYS A 112 2.45 -5.82 -4.60
CA LYS A 112 2.33 -5.75 -6.06
C LYS A 112 1.03 -5.11 -6.53
N SER A 113 0.01 -5.02 -5.69
CA SER A 113 -1.26 -4.36 -6.04
C SER A 113 -1.15 -2.83 -6.08
N ILE A 114 -0.07 -2.28 -5.50
CA ILE A 114 0.22 -0.85 -5.51
C ILE A 114 0.58 -0.42 -6.93
N CYS A 115 -0.27 0.42 -7.51
CA CYS A 115 -0.14 0.87 -8.89
C CYS A 115 0.65 2.18 -9.01
N ALA A 116 0.46 3.10 -8.05
CA ALA A 116 1.10 4.40 -8.08
C ALA A 116 1.18 5.03 -6.69
N VAL A 117 2.16 5.92 -6.51
CA VAL A 117 2.16 6.92 -5.45
C VAL A 117 1.26 8.08 -5.85
N VAL A 118 0.44 8.56 -4.92
CA VAL A 118 -0.47 9.69 -5.12
C VAL A 118 -0.21 10.78 -4.09
N ALA A 119 -0.58 12.01 -4.42
CA ALA A 119 -0.61 13.10 -3.47
C ALA A 119 -2.00 13.15 -2.81
N MET A 120 -2.05 13.08 -1.48
CA MET A 120 -3.24 13.39 -0.70
C MET A 120 -3.00 14.75 -0.05
N VAL A 121 -3.75 15.75 -0.48
CA VAL A 121 -3.60 17.13 -0.02
C VAL A 121 -4.71 17.40 1.00
N PRO A 122 -4.40 17.96 2.19
CA PRO A 122 -5.42 18.35 3.14
C PRO A 122 -6.47 19.27 2.49
N PHE A 123 -7.74 18.89 2.61
CA PHE A 123 -8.86 19.68 2.15
C PHE A 123 -9.37 20.53 3.31
N ILE A 124 -9.31 21.85 3.16
CA ILE A 124 -9.77 22.82 4.17
C ILE A 124 -11.21 23.19 3.81
N LEU A 125 -12.14 22.96 4.76
CA LEU A 125 -13.52 23.43 4.69
C LEU A 125 -13.63 24.88 5.16
#